data_AF-A0A850QZ53-F1
#
_entry.id   AF-A0A850QZ53-F1
#
_cell.length_a   1.000
_cell.length_b   1.000
_cell.length_c   1.000
_cell.angle_alpha   90.00
_cell.angle_beta   90.00
_cell.angle_gamma   90.00
#
_symmetry.space_group_name_H-M   'P 1'
#
loop_
_entity.id
_entity.type
_entity.pdbx_description
1 polymer ?
#
loop_
_entity_poly.entity_id
_entity_poly.type
_entity_poly.pdbx_seq_one_letter_code
_entity_poly.pdbx_strand_id
1 'polypeptide(L)'
;MTTEKTIYVVLGGTSGIGAELSQQLASDNAVVHVASRKTGLDISDEQSVYHYFETIGAFDHLIVTAGSYAPAGKVVDVEVSQA
;
A
#
# COMPACT_ATOMS: atom_id res chain seq x y z
N MET A 1 -23.96 -2.15 -21.50
CA MET A 1 -22.93 -1.15 -21.17
C MET A 1 -22.06 -1.77 -20.08
N THR A 2 -20.79 -2.07 -20.38
CA THR A 2 -19.81 -2.43 -19.36
C THR A 2 -19.50 -1.15 -18.60
N THR A 3 -19.91 -1.07 -17.34
CA THR A 3 -19.44 -0.03 -16.42
C THR A 3 -17.93 -0.19 -16.26
N GLU A 4 -17.16 0.87 -16.45
CA GLU A 4 -15.74 0.84 -16.13
C GLU A 4 -15.56 0.62 -14.63
N LYS A 5 -14.64 -0.28 -14.27
CA LYS A 5 -14.35 -0.58 -12.87
C LYS A 5 -13.39 0.45 -12.32
N THR A 6 -13.64 0.93 -11.10
CA THR A 6 -12.69 1.77 -10.37
C THR A 6 -11.55 0.93 -9.81
N ILE A 7 -10.30 1.36 -10.02
CA ILE A 7 -9.09 0.64 -9.63
C ILE A 7 -8.43 1.34 -8.43
N TYR A 8 -8.28 0.60 -7.34
CA TYR A 8 -7.64 1.03 -6.10
C TYR A 8 -6.32 0.30 -5.90
N VAL A 9 -5.31 1.00 -5.39
CA VAL A 9 -4.05 0.42 -4.91
C VAL A 9 -3.90 0.72 -3.43
N VAL A 10 -3.79 -0.31 -2.59
CA VAL A 10 -3.66 -0.20 -1.13
C VAL A 10 -2.30 -0.75 -0.68
N LEU A 11 -1.34 0.15 -0.45
CA LEU A 11 -0.02 -0.18 0.09
C LEU A 11 -0.10 -0.34 1.60
N GLY A 12 0.27 -1.50 2.12
CA GLY A 12 -0.03 -1.89 3.51
C GLY A 12 -1.41 -2.54 3.68
N GLY A 13 -2.10 -2.87 2.59
CA GLY A 13 -3.44 -3.47 2.62
C GLY A 13 -3.52 -4.91 3.14
N THR A 14 -2.41 -5.53 3.55
CA THR A 14 -2.38 -6.93 4.02
C THR A 14 -2.67 -7.10 5.52
N SER A 15 -2.87 -6.02 6.27
CA SER A 15 -3.17 -6.04 7.70
C SER A 15 -3.79 -4.73 8.21
N GLY A 16 -4.38 -4.76 9.41
CA GLY A 16 -4.84 -3.55 10.12
C GLY A 16 -5.84 -2.72 9.31
N ILE A 17 -5.67 -1.40 9.34
CA ILE A 17 -6.55 -0.44 8.65
C ILE A 17 -6.61 -0.74 7.14
N GLY A 18 -5.46 -1.00 6.51
CA GLY A 18 -5.42 -1.25 5.06
C GLY A 18 -6.17 -2.51 4.65
N ALA A 19 -6.14 -3.58 5.46
CA ALA A 19 -6.88 -4.81 5.17
C ALA A 19 -8.39 -4.63 5.30
N GLU A 20 -8.83 -3.94 6.35
CA GLU A 20 -10.25 -3.63 6.55
C GLU A 20 -10.78 -2.74 5.42
N LEU A 21 -10.05 -1.67 5.08
CA LEU A 21 -10.40 -0.80 3.96
C LEU A 21 -10.48 -1.57 2.63
N SER A 22 -9.52 -2.45 2.36
CA SER A 22 -9.51 -3.25 1.12
C SER A 22 -10.74 -4.16 1.01
N GLN A 23 -11.22 -4.70 2.13
CA GLN A 23 -12.45 -5.50 2.18
C GLN A 23 -13.70 -4.63 1.93
N GLN A 24 -13.76 -3.43 2.49
CA GLN A 24 -14.88 -2.50 2.28
C GLN A 24 -14.95 -1.95 0.86
N LEU A 25 -13.81 -1.79 0.18
CA LEU A 25 -13.73 -1.35 -1.21
C LEU A 25 -14.12 -2.46 -2.21
N ALA A 26 -14.07 -3.72 -1.80
CA ALA A 26 -14.38 -4.86 -2.66
C ALA A 26 -15.85 -4.83 -3.08
N SER A 27 -16.09 -4.61 -4.38
CA SER A 27 -17.42 -4.60 -4.98
C SER A 27 -17.34 -5.01 -6.45
N ASP A 28 -18.47 -5.32 -7.07
CA ASP A 28 -18.52 -5.75 -8.48
C ASP A 28 -17.98 -4.70 -9.46
N ASN A 29 -18.04 -3.42 -9.08
CA ASN A 29 -17.60 -2.27 -9.86
C ASN A 29 -16.19 -1.78 -9.47
N ALA A 30 -15.44 -2.55 -8.69
CA ALA A 30 -14.09 -2.18 -8.26
C ALA A 30 -13.06 -3.29 -8.50
N VAL A 31 -11.80 -2.90 -8.65
CA VAL A 31 -10.62 -3.76 -8.57
C VAL A 31 -9.72 -3.20 -7.47
N VAL A 32 -9.35 -4.04 -6.49
CA VAL A 32 -8.51 -3.62 -5.36
C VAL A 32 -7.20 -4.39 -5.40
N HIS A 33 -6.11 -3.70 -5.72
CA HIS A 33 -4.76 -4.23 -5.64
C HIS A 33 -4.20 -3.99 -4.23
N VAL A 34 -3.83 -5.06 -3.55
CA VAL A 34 -3.24 -5.01 -2.22
C VAL A 34 -1.77 -5.39 -2.30
N ALA A 35 -0.89 -4.57 -1.73
CA ALA A 35 0.53 -4.88 -1.67
C ALA A 35 1.16 -4.51 -0.33
N SER A 36 2.16 -5.28 0.08
CA SER A 36 3.03 -5.00 1.22
C SER A 36 4.30 -5.86 1.13
N ARG A 37 5.17 -5.81 2.15
CA ARG A 37 6.33 -6.71 2.25
C ARG A 37 5.93 -8.18 2.20
N LYS A 38 4.72 -8.56 2.65
CA LYS A 38 4.20 -9.94 2.56
C LYS A 38 3.93 -10.39 1.12
N THR A 39 3.74 -9.45 0.20
CA THR A 39 3.49 -9.71 -1.23
C THR A 39 4.68 -9.33 -2.11
N GLY A 40 5.84 -9.06 -1.51
CA GLY A 40 7.07 -8.73 -2.25
C GLY A 40 7.28 -7.25 -2.58
N LEU A 41 6.43 -6.33 -2.11
CA LEU A 41 6.64 -4.89 -2.25
C LEU A 41 7.27 -4.30 -0.98
N ASP A 42 8.45 -3.72 -1.09
CA ASP A 42 9.01 -2.86 -0.04
C ASP A 42 8.86 -1.39 -0.41
N ILE A 43 8.16 -0.62 0.43
CA ILE A 43 7.86 0.79 0.15
C ILE A 43 9.04 1.72 0.42
N SER A 44 10.06 1.27 1.16
CA SER A 44 11.30 2.03 1.38
C SER A 44 12.31 1.84 0.24
N ASP A 45 12.11 0.86 -0.64
CA ASP A 45 12.94 0.63 -1.83
C ASP A 45 12.28 1.27 -3.06
N GLU A 46 12.89 2.35 -3.55
CA GLU A 46 12.44 3.09 -4.73
C GLU A 46 12.28 2.21 -5.97
N GLN A 47 13.21 1.26 -6.19
CA GLN A 47 13.14 0.36 -7.34
C GLN A 47 11.98 -0.64 -7.17
N SER A 48 11.75 -1.15 -5.96
CA SER A 48 10.60 -2.02 -5.69
C SER A 48 9.28 -1.31 -6.00
N VAL A 49 9.13 -0.06 -5.56
CA VAL A 49 7.95 0.77 -5.82
C VAL A 49 7.78 1.07 -7.32
N TYR A 50 8.86 1.44 -8.01
CA TYR A 50 8.84 1.72 -9.44
C TYR A 50 8.33 0.52 -10.24
N HIS A 51 8.96 -0.65 -10.07
CA HIS A 51 8.58 -1.86 -10.81
C HIS A 51 7.17 -2.33 -10.45
N TYR A 52 6.75 -2.19 -9.18
CA TYR A 52 5.39 -2.54 -8.79
C TYR A 52 4.34 -1.75 -9.59
N PHE A 53 4.48 -0.42 -9.68
CA PHE A 53 3.52 0.39 -10.42
C PHE A 53 3.56 0.16 -11.93
N GLU A 54 4.71 -0.19 -12.51
CA GLU A 54 4.77 -0.66 -13.91
C GLU A 54 3.89 -1.89 -14.16
N THR A 55 3.77 -2.81 -13.18
CA THR A 55 2.89 -3.99 -13.31
C THR A 55 1.40 -3.70 -13.18
N ILE A 56 1.02 -2.60 -12.53
CA ILE A 56 -0.38 -2.21 -12.29
C ILE A 56 -0.93 -1.40 -13.47
N GLY A 57 -0.15 -0.47 -14.01
CA GLY A 57 -0.62 0.48 -15.02
C GLY A 57 -1.48 1.60 -14.41
N ALA A 58 -2.40 2.16 -15.19
CA ALA A 58 -3.26 3.25 -14.74
C ALA A 58 -4.28 2.78 -13.69
N PHE A 59 -4.49 3.59 -12.65
CA PHE A 59 -5.46 3.35 -11.58
C PHE A 59 -6.04 4.69 -11.07
N ASP A 60 -7.13 4.64 -10.31
CA ASP A 60 -7.87 5.83 -9.89
C ASP A 60 -7.42 6.37 -8.52
N HIS A 61 -7.15 5.48 -7.58
CA HIS A 61 -6.85 5.85 -6.19
C HIS A 61 -5.67 5.09 -5.60
N LEU A 62 -4.72 5.84 -5.03
CA LEU A 62 -3.63 5.31 -4.21
C LEU A 62 -3.94 5.54 -2.73
N ILE A 63 -3.82 4.49 -1.92
CA ILE A 63 -3.93 4.56 -0.47
C ILE A 63 -2.67 3.94 0.14
N VAL A 64 -2.02 4.66 1.06
CA VAL A 64 -0.80 4.21 1.74
C VAL A 64 -1.07 4.12 3.25
N THR A 65 -1.07 2.89 3.77
CA THR A 65 -1.20 2.58 5.20
C THR A 65 -0.01 1.76 5.73
N ALA A 66 1.01 1.52 4.89
CA ALA A 66 2.26 0.89 5.30
C ALA A 66 3.06 1.83 6.23
N GLY A 67 3.84 1.25 7.16
CA GLY A 67 4.63 2.02 8.12
C GLY A 67 4.02 2.07 9.53
N SER A 68 3.76 0.91 10.14
CA SER A 68 3.15 0.81 11.47
C SER A 68 4.14 0.78 12.64
N TYR A 69 5.43 0.84 12.36
CA TYR A 69 6.51 0.75 13.35
C TYR A 69 7.37 2.00 13.29
N ALA A 70 7.77 2.49 14.47
CA ALA A 70 8.82 3.47 14.64
C ALA A 70 9.60 3.12 15.93
N PRO A 71 10.90 3.46 16.01
CA PRO A 71 11.65 3.33 17.25
C PRO A 71 11.01 4.11 18.40
N ALA A 72 11.04 3.54 19.60
CA ALA A 72 10.58 4.22 20.81
C ALA A 72 11.75 4.95 21.49
N GLY A 73 11.48 6.10 22.13
CA GLY A 73 12.50 6.86 22.87
C GLY A 73 12.44 8.36 22.56
N LYS A 74 13.47 9.10 22.99
CA LYS A 74 13.61 10.50 22.60
C LYS A 74 14.05 10.56 21.15
N VAL A 75 13.52 11.52 20.39
CA VAL A 75 13.88 11.75 18.98
C VAL A 75 15.40 11.91 18.80
N VAL A 76 16.08 12.55 19.75
CA VAL A 76 17.54 12.78 19.68
C VAL A 76 18.37 11.50 19.83
N ASP A 77 17.77 10.42 20.32
CA ASP A 77 18.43 9.12 20.51
C ASP A 77 18.10 8.13 19.38
N VAL A 78 17.26 8.52 18.41
CA VAL A 78 16.85 7.66 17.29
C VAL A 78 17.81 7.87 16.12
N GLU A 79 18.52 6.80 15.74
CA GLU A 79 19.32 6.78 14.53
C GLU A 79 18.41 6.92 13.30
N VAL A 80 18.76 7.81 12.37
CA VAL A 80 17.95 8.06 11.16
C VAL A 80 17.78 6.79 10.32
N SER A 81 18.77 5.89 10.33
CA SER A 81 18.68 4.60 9.64
C SER A 81 17.68 3.61 10.27
N GLN A 82 17.18 3.90 11.47
CA GLN A 82 16.16 3.10 12.16
C GLN A 82 14.76 3.73 12.06
N ALA A 83 14.66 4.95 11.54
CA ALA A 83 13.41 5.67 11.35
C ALA A 83 12.61 5.13 10.14
#